data_AF-A0A0D2F1N5-F1
#
_entry.id   AF-A0A0D2F1N5-F1
#
_cell.length_a   1.000
_cell.length_b   1.000
_cell.length_c   1.000
_cell.angle_alpha   90.00
_cell.angle_beta   90.00
_cell.angle_gamma   90.00
#
_symmetry.space_group_name_H-M   'P 1'
#
loop_
_entity.id
_entity.type
_entity.pdbx_description
1 polymer ?
#
loop_
_entity_poly.entity_id
_entity_poly.type
_entity_poly.pdbx_seq_one_letter_code
_entity_poly.pdbx_strand_id
1 'polypeptide(L)'
;MAAPARGDPANTKAQSEAMRVQILDQEIAALVDPALEPLISDAQHASIRNSEKETSLKLYHEANAAHGLKPDDRFEILPLKKGKVWLCQFERRLEERCATLRLKVVSYSLQLAMGENDKDRLRQYVESRARLRFEYQTMRRFWILKKNYLQEKEKLASGTRKLSYGQMVMRWQALQGYGGNGSRSN
;
A
#
# COMPACT_ATOMS: atom_id res chain seq x y z
N MET A 1 6.76 -39.65 -11.09
CA MET A 1 6.29 -38.56 -10.22
C MET A 1 6.55 -37.25 -10.93
N ALA A 2 5.50 -36.55 -11.35
CA ALA A 2 5.64 -35.25 -12.03
C ALA A 2 6.01 -34.17 -10.99
N ALA A 3 7.00 -33.34 -11.30
CA ALA A 3 7.38 -32.20 -10.48
C ALA A 3 6.20 -31.23 -10.33
N PRO A 4 5.98 -30.61 -9.16
CA PRO A 4 4.91 -29.64 -8.99
C PRO A 4 5.14 -28.47 -9.96
N ALA A 5 4.08 -28.09 -10.67
CA ALA A 5 4.06 -26.94 -11.56
C ALA A 5 4.61 -25.73 -10.81
N ARG A 6 5.68 -25.12 -11.33
CA ARG A 6 6.21 -23.85 -10.83
C ARG A 6 5.11 -22.81 -11.01
N GLY A 7 4.36 -22.53 -9.96
CA GLY A 7 3.35 -21.48 -9.95
C GLY A 7 3.98 -20.17 -10.36
N ASP A 8 3.31 -19.43 -11.26
CA ASP A 8 3.82 -18.16 -11.75
C ASP A 8 4.10 -17.22 -10.56
N PRO A 9 5.34 -16.73 -10.39
CA PRO A 9 5.71 -15.88 -9.26
C PRO A 9 4.95 -14.54 -9.24
N ALA A 10 4.36 -14.15 -10.37
CA ALA A 10 3.45 -13.01 -10.47
C ALA A 10 2.08 -13.29 -9.82
N ASN A 11 1.58 -14.52 -9.93
CA ASN A 11 0.31 -14.94 -9.31
C ASN A 11 0.44 -15.05 -7.78
N THR A 12 1.57 -15.59 -7.31
CA THR A 12 1.85 -15.71 -5.86
C THR A 12 1.96 -14.35 -5.16
N LYS A 13 2.54 -13.34 -5.83
CA LYS A 13 2.65 -11.98 -5.26
C LYS A 13 1.30 -11.26 -5.22
N ALA A 14 0.51 -11.34 -6.30
CA ALA A 14 -0.82 -10.75 -6.31
C ALA A 14 -1.76 -11.37 -5.24
N GLN A 15 -1.61 -12.68 -5.00
CA GLN A 15 -2.32 -13.39 -3.93
C GLN A 15 -1.88 -12.94 -2.54
N SER A 16 -0.57 -12.73 -2.30
CA SER A 16 -0.08 -12.28 -1.00
C SER A 16 -0.54 -10.86 -0.66
N GLU A 17 -0.59 -9.96 -1.64
CA GLU A 17 -1.09 -8.60 -1.45
C GLU A 17 -2.59 -8.57 -1.15
N ALA A 18 -3.38 -9.39 -1.85
CA ALA A 18 -4.81 -9.53 -1.59
C ALA A 18 -5.08 -10.06 -0.18
N MET A 19 -4.30 -11.06 0.25
CA MET A 19 -4.38 -11.61 1.60
C MET A 19 -4.03 -10.58 2.67
N ARG A 20 -3.02 -9.72 2.45
CA ARG A 20 -2.68 -8.63 3.38
C ARG A 20 -3.83 -7.63 3.55
N VAL A 21 -4.50 -7.26 2.47
CA VAL A 21 -5.69 -6.38 2.54
C VAL A 21 -6.83 -7.05 3.32
N GLN A 22 -7.07 -8.35 3.09
CA GLN A 22 -8.10 -9.10 3.83
C GLN A 22 -7.81 -9.16 5.34
N ILE A 23 -6.54 -9.37 5.72
CA ILE A 23 -6.12 -9.37 7.13
C ILE A 23 -6.40 -7.99 7.76
N LEU A 24 -6.04 -6.90 7.07
CA LEU A 24 -6.31 -5.54 7.55
C LEU A 24 -7.81 -5.28 7.71
N ASP A 25 -8.64 -5.78 6.79
CA ASP A 25 -10.09 -5.64 6.88
C ASP A 25 -10.66 -6.39 8.11
N GLN A 26 -10.13 -7.58 8.42
CA GLN A 26 -10.48 -8.32 9.63
C GLN A 26 -10.04 -7.59 10.91
N GLU A 27 -8.82 -7.04 10.94
CA GLU A 27 -8.32 -6.28 12.08
C GLU A 27 -9.12 -4.99 12.30
N ILE A 28 -9.50 -4.28 11.24
CA ILE A 28 -10.38 -3.10 11.33
C ILE A 28 -11.76 -3.50 11.87
N ALA A 29 -12.34 -4.59 11.38
CA ALA A 29 -13.65 -5.06 11.84
C ALA A 29 -13.63 -5.40 13.34
N ALA A 30 -12.61 -6.12 13.81
CA ALA A 30 -12.43 -6.44 15.22
C ALA A 30 -12.28 -5.18 16.11
N LEU A 31 -11.66 -4.11 15.58
CA LEU A 31 -11.51 -2.85 16.32
C LEU A 31 -12.80 -2.03 16.41
N VAL A 32 -13.77 -2.27 15.52
CA VAL A 32 -15.05 -1.54 15.43
C VAL A 32 -16.17 -2.23 16.21
N ASP A 33 -15.93 -3.45 16.72
CA ASP A 33 -16.92 -4.21 17.46
C ASP A 33 -17.47 -3.42 18.67
N PRO A 34 -18.76 -3.02 18.65
CA PRO A 34 -19.39 -2.28 19.73
C PRO A 34 -19.47 -3.09 21.04
N ALA A 35 -19.40 -4.42 20.95
CA ALA A 35 -19.40 -5.29 22.12
C ALA A 35 -18.11 -5.18 22.95
N LEU A 36 -17.04 -4.59 22.39
CA LEU A 36 -15.72 -4.56 22.99
C LEU A 36 -15.34 -3.30 23.77
N GLU A 37 -16.17 -2.23 23.88
CA GLU A 37 -16.10 -1.08 24.85
C GLU A 37 -16.70 0.27 24.34
N PRO A 38 -16.90 1.31 25.20
CA PRO A 38 -17.70 2.49 24.85
C PRO A 38 -17.10 3.33 23.71
N LEU A 39 -18.02 3.87 22.90
CA LEU A 39 -17.72 4.71 21.75
C LEU A 39 -17.20 6.08 22.20
N ILE A 40 -16.02 6.48 21.73
CA ILE A 40 -15.56 7.87 21.82
C ILE A 40 -16.48 8.78 21.01
N SER A 41 -16.60 10.03 21.43
CA SER A 41 -17.42 11.02 20.73
C SER A 41 -16.90 11.28 19.30
N ASP A 42 -17.79 11.70 18.41
CA ASP A 42 -17.43 12.08 17.04
C ASP A 42 -16.36 13.20 16.99
N ALA A 43 -16.41 14.13 17.94
CA ALA A 43 -15.42 15.20 18.07
C ALA A 43 -14.01 14.65 18.39
N GLN A 44 -13.92 13.67 19.30
CA GLN A 44 -12.66 12.99 19.61
C GLN A 44 -12.18 12.14 18.42
N HIS A 45 -13.09 11.46 17.73
CA HIS A 45 -12.77 10.76 16.49
C HIS A 45 -12.17 11.69 15.42
N ALA A 46 -12.74 12.88 15.24
CA ALA A 46 -12.23 13.88 14.30
C ALA A 46 -10.84 14.41 14.71
N SER A 47 -10.65 14.70 16.00
CA SER A 47 -9.35 15.13 16.54
C SER A 47 -8.26 14.07 16.32
N ILE A 48 -8.55 12.81 16.65
CA ILE A 48 -7.63 11.68 16.44
C ILE A 48 -7.33 11.52 14.96
N ARG A 49 -8.35 11.58 14.08
CA ARG A 49 -8.18 11.48 12.64
C ARG A 49 -7.23 12.54 12.09
N ASN A 50 -7.36 13.79 12.53
CA ASN A 50 -6.50 14.88 12.09
C ASN A 50 -5.06 14.69 12.59
N SER A 51 -4.88 14.29 13.85
CA SER A 51 -3.57 13.98 14.42
C SER A 51 -2.86 12.83 13.71
N GLU A 52 -3.56 11.73 13.42
CA GLU A 52 -2.95 10.60 12.72
C GLU A 52 -2.70 10.93 11.25
N LYS A 53 -3.57 11.73 10.60
CA LYS A 53 -3.30 12.26 9.24
C LYS A 53 -2.00 13.04 9.18
N GLU A 54 -1.77 13.95 10.14
CA GLU A 54 -0.52 14.70 10.23
C GLU A 54 0.69 13.79 10.45
N THR A 55 0.53 12.75 11.28
CA THR A 55 1.58 11.76 11.54
C THR A 55 1.93 10.95 10.29
N SER A 56 0.93 10.43 9.56
CA SER A 56 1.16 9.71 8.30
C SER A 56 1.80 10.60 7.24
N LEU A 57 1.46 11.90 7.23
CA LEU A 57 2.06 12.89 6.34
C LEU A 57 3.54 13.16 6.70
N LYS A 58 3.89 13.21 7.98
CA LYS A 58 5.29 13.27 8.44
C LYS A 58 6.08 12.05 7.98
N LEU A 59 5.54 10.83 8.19
CA LEU A 59 6.17 9.60 7.72
C LEU A 59 6.40 9.60 6.19
N TYR A 60 5.47 10.18 5.44
CA TYR A 60 5.58 10.33 3.99
C TYR A 60 6.73 11.28 3.62
N HIS A 61 6.80 12.45 4.26
CA HIS A 61 7.87 13.41 4.03
C HIS A 61 9.25 12.85 4.41
N GLU A 62 9.34 12.06 5.48
CA GLU A 62 10.57 11.35 5.86
C GLU A 62 11.00 10.33 4.79
N ALA A 63 10.05 9.59 4.22
CA ALA A 63 10.33 8.67 3.12
C ALA A 63 10.77 9.41 1.84
N ASN A 64 10.18 10.57 1.56
CA ASN A 64 10.60 11.46 0.47
C ASN A 64 12.02 11.99 0.67
N ALA A 65 12.32 12.51 1.87
CA ALA A 65 13.64 13.02 2.21
C ALA A 65 14.73 11.94 2.02
N ALA A 66 14.45 10.69 2.41
CA ALA A 66 15.38 9.57 2.23
C ALA A 66 15.72 9.26 0.76
N HIS A 67 14.92 9.75 -0.20
CA HIS A 67 15.10 9.55 -1.63
C HIS A 67 15.39 10.84 -2.41
N GLY A 68 15.65 11.95 -1.71
CA GLY A 68 15.95 13.25 -2.31
C GLY A 68 14.76 13.92 -2.98
N LEU A 69 13.53 13.55 -2.60
CA LEU A 69 12.29 14.18 -3.05
C LEU A 69 11.95 15.38 -2.14
N LYS A 70 11.33 16.41 -2.70
CA LYS A 70 10.73 17.49 -1.90
C LYS A 70 9.54 16.96 -1.10
N PRO A 71 9.12 17.63 -0.02
CA PRO A 71 8.00 17.19 0.81
C PRO A 71 6.72 16.92 0.01
N ASP A 72 6.40 17.80 -0.95
CA ASP A 72 5.18 17.72 -1.77
C ASP A 72 5.37 16.97 -3.09
N ASP A 73 6.59 16.47 -3.36
CA ASP A 73 6.84 15.68 -4.56
C ASP A 73 6.16 14.32 -4.44
N ARG A 74 5.47 13.95 -5.52
CA ARG A 74 4.82 12.66 -5.68
C ARG A 74 5.86 11.56 -5.92
N PHE A 75 5.85 10.49 -5.13
CA PHE A 75 6.78 9.37 -5.30
C PHE A 75 6.69 8.70 -6.69
N GLU A 76 5.57 8.86 -7.39
CA GLU A 76 5.32 8.29 -8.72
C GLU A 76 6.25 8.85 -9.81
N ILE A 77 6.92 9.98 -9.55
CA ILE A 77 7.96 10.54 -10.43
C ILE A 77 9.24 9.70 -10.41
N LEU A 78 9.44 8.87 -9.37
CA LEU A 78 10.63 8.04 -9.26
C LEU A 78 10.65 6.96 -10.35
N PRO A 79 11.83 6.62 -10.89
CA PRO A 79 12.00 5.44 -11.72
C PRO A 79 11.56 4.18 -10.99
N LEU A 80 11.02 3.17 -11.70
CA LEU A 80 10.42 1.96 -11.09
C LEU A 80 11.29 1.33 -10.00
N LYS A 81 12.61 1.20 -10.23
CA LYS A 81 13.54 0.64 -9.24
C LYS A 81 13.58 1.47 -7.95
N LYS A 82 13.71 2.79 -8.05
CA LYS A 82 13.73 3.69 -6.89
C LYS A 82 12.36 3.78 -6.22
N GLY A 83 11.29 3.80 -7.02
CA GLY A 83 9.91 3.77 -6.51
C GLY A 83 9.62 2.50 -5.70
N LYS A 84 10.10 1.32 -6.12
CA LYS A 84 9.99 0.08 -5.34
C LYS A 84 10.68 0.18 -3.97
N VAL A 85 11.87 0.77 -3.92
CA VAL A 85 12.60 0.99 -2.65
C VAL A 85 11.85 1.95 -1.74
N TRP A 86 11.35 3.07 -2.30
CA TRP A 86 10.54 4.04 -1.57
C TRP A 86 9.28 3.39 -0.97
N LEU A 87 8.56 2.61 -1.77
CA LEU A 87 7.35 1.89 -1.33
C LEU A 87 7.65 0.93 -0.18
N CYS A 88 8.72 0.14 -0.27
CA CYS A 88 9.11 -0.77 0.80
C CYS A 88 9.51 -0.03 2.09
N GLN A 89 10.21 1.10 1.99
CA GLN A 89 10.58 1.89 3.17
C GLN A 89 9.36 2.53 3.85
N PHE A 90 8.44 3.08 3.06
CA PHE A 90 7.22 3.68 3.60
C PHE A 90 6.31 2.61 4.23
N GLU A 91 6.18 1.44 3.58
CA GLU A 91 5.49 0.26 4.15
C GLU A 91 6.05 -0.11 5.52
N ARG A 92 7.38 -0.22 5.64
CA ARG A 92 8.03 -0.58 6.90
C ARG A 92 7.74 0.44 8.01
N ARG A 93 7.73 1.74 7.70
CA ARG A 93 7.41 2.78 8.69
C ARG A 93 5.97 2.67 9.18
N LEU A 94 5.02 2.41 8.28
CA LEU A 94 3.62 2.16 8.65
C LEU A 94 3.49 0.90 9.50
N GLU A 95 4.19 -0.19 9.15
CA GLU A 95 4.19 -1.44 9.91
C GLU A 95 4.76 -1.25 11.33
N GLU A 96 5.89 -0.55 11.48
CA GLU A 96 6.49 -0.22 12.77
C GLU A 96 5.53 0.61 13.65
N ARG A 97 4.78 1.54 13.02
CA ARG A 97 3.76 2.33 13.71
C ARG A 97 2.57 1.49 14.15
N CYS A 98 2.03 0.64 13.27
CA CYS A 98 0.98 -0.32 13.60
C CYS A 98 1.40 -1.23 14.77
N ALA A 99 2.63 -1.77 14.73
CA ALA A 99 3.17 -2.62 15.79
C ALA A 99 3.24 -1.88 17.14
N THR A 100 3.69 -0.62 17.13
CA THR A 100 3.76 0.22 18.32
C THR A 100 2.38 0.49 18.91
N LEU A 101 1.40 0.85 18.07
CA LEU A 101 0.02 1.10 18.52
C LEU A 101 -0.66 -0.18 19.00
N ARG A 102 -0.42 -1.32 18.34
CA ARG A 102 -0.90 -2.63 18.77
C ARG A 102 -0.34 -3.03 20.13
N LEU A 103 0.97 -2.83 20.35
CA LEU A 103 1.60 -3.07 21.64
C LEU A 103 0.94 -2.24 22.75
N LYS A 104 0.66 -0.96 22.49
CA LYS A 104 -0.05 -0.09 23.45
C LYS A 104 -1.43 -0.63 23.77
N VAL A 105 -2.23 -0.96 22.75
CA VAL A 105 -3.58 -1.53 22.94
C VAL A 105 -3.53 -2.82 23.76
N VAL A 106 -2.61 -3.73 23.44
CA VAL A 106 -2.44 -5.00 24.18
C VAL A 106 -2.00 -4.74 25.62
N SER A 107 -1.00 -3.89 25.83
CA SER A 107 -0.52 -3.51 27.17
C SER A 107 -1.65 -2.99 28.05
N TYR A 108 -2.49 -2.09 27.52
CA TYR A 108 -3.62 -1.56 28.26
C TYR A 108 -4.70 -2.61 28.53
N SER A 109 -4.99 -3.49 27.55
CA SER A 109 -5.96 -4.58 27.75
C SER A 109 -5.52 -5.57 28.83
N LEU A 110 -4.21 -5.86 28.92
CA LEU A 110 -3.66 -6.71 29.98
C LEU A 110 -3.75 -6.04 31.36
N GLN A 111 -3.43 -4.75 31.44
CA GLN A 111 -3.57 -3.99 32.69
C GLN A 111 -5.02 -3.94 33.18
N LEU A 112 -5.98 -3.80 32.26
CA LEU A 112 -7.41 -3.86 32.55
C LEU A 112 -7.80 -5.23 33.12
N ALA A 113 -7.33 -6.31 32.49
CA ALA A 113 -7.59 -7.68 32.96
C ALA A 113 -6.95 -7.97 34.33
N MET A 114 -5.84 -7.31 34.66
CA MET A 114 -5.19 -7.38 35.97
C MET A 114 -5.89 -6.53 37.04
N GLY A 115 -6.95 -5.79 36.70
CA GLY A 115 -7.71 -4.99 37.65
C GLY A 115 -7.07 -3.63 37.98
N GLU A 116 -6.07 -3.19 37.22
CA GLU A 116 -5.50 -1.84 37.35
C GLU A 116 -6.42 -0.79 36.67
N ASN A 117 -7.61 -0.63 37.24
CA ASN A 117 -8.68 0.21 36.70
C ASN A 117 -8.54 1.68 37.16
N ASP A 118 -7.82 2.46 36.37
CA ASP A 118 -7.86 3.92 36.43
C ASP A 118 -8.74 4.45 35.27
N LYS A 119 -9.65 5.39 35.54
CA LYS A 119 -10.56 5.97 34.53
C LYS A 119 -9.79 6.63 33.39
N ASP A 120 -8.63 7.21 33.69
CA ASP A 120 -7.77 7.82 32.67
C ASP A 120 -7.14 6.76 31.74
N ARG A 121 -6.94 5.53 32.23
CA ARG A 121 -6.40 4.43 31.43
C ARG A 121 -7.42 3.84 30.45
N LEU A 122 -8.69 3.73 30.86
CA LEU A 122 -9.76 3.31 29.94
C LEU A 122 -9.87 4.27 28.75
N ARG A 123 -9.81 5.57 29.02
CA ARG A 123 -9.80 6.59 27.97
C ARG A 123 -8.58 6.44 27.04
N GLN A 124 -7.39 6.25 27.60
CA GLN A 124 -6.17 6.03 26.82
C GLN A 124 -6.24 4.75 25.96
N TYR A 125 -6.86 3.69 26.47
CA TYR A 125 -7.08 2.45 25.74
C TYR A 125 -8.00 2.67 24.54
N VAL A 126 -9.16 3.30 24.72
CA VAL A 126 -10.11 3.57 23.63
C VAL A 126 -9.50 4.52 22.60
N GLU A 127 -8.77 5.56 23.04
CA GLU A 127 -8.04 6.45 22.12
C GLU A 127 -6.95 5.69 21.33
N SER A 128 -6.23 4.77 21.97
CA SER A 128 -5.20 3.94 21.32
C SER A 128 -5.82 2.99 20.29
N ARG A 129 -6.97 2.39 20.58
CA ARG A 129 -7.73 1.57 19.62
C ARG A 129 -8.21 2.38 18.44
N ALA A 130 -8.73 3.58 18.67
CA ALA A 130 -9.17 4.46 17.60
C ALA A 130 -8.00 4.87 16.68
N ARG A 131 -6.84 5.21 17.26
CA ARG A 131 -5.60 5.51 16.51
C ARG A 131 -5.14 4.31 15.69
N LEU A 132 -5.11 3.11 16.30
CA LEU A 132 -4.73 1.87 15.60
C LEU A 132 -5.66 1.58 14.42
N ARG A 133 -6.98 1.78 14.59
CA ARG A 133 -7.96 1.64 13.50
C ARG A 133 -7.64 2.58 12.34
N PHE A 134 -7.34 3.85 12.62
CA PHE A 134 -6.97 4.81 11.59
C PHE A 134 -5.69 4.41 10.86
N GLU A 135 -4.68 3.93 11.60
CA GLU A 135 -3.41 3.53 10.98
C GLU A 135 -3.59 2.30 10.06
N TYR A 136 -4.39 1.31 10.48
CA TYR A 136 -4.73 0.18 9.60
C TYR A 136 -5.52 0.63 8.36
N GLN A 137 -6.43 1.61 8.48
CA GLN A 137 -7.09 2.19 7.32
C GLN A 137 -6.12 2.91 6.37
N THR A 138 -5.12 3.62 6.91
CA THR A 138 -4.05 4.24 6.13
C THR A 138 -3.21 3.19 5.42
N MET A 139 -2.78 2.15 6.13
CA MET A 139 -2.01 1.03 5.58
C MET A 139 -2.79 0.34 4.45
N ARG A 140 -4.08 0.04 4.67
CA ARG A 140 -4.96 -0.52 3.63
C ARG A 140 -4.99 0.32 2.36
N ARG A 141 -5.18 1.64 2.49
CA ARG A 141 -5.17 2.56 1.34
C ARG A 141 -3.83 2.57 0.64
N PHE A 142 -2.75 2.57 1.40
CA PHE A 142 -1.39 2.49 0.86
C PHE A 142 -1.17 1.20 0.06
N TRP A 143 -1.60 0.04 0.55
CA TRP A 143 -1.49 -1.24 -0.17
C TRP A 143 -2.24 -1.24 -1.51
N ILE A 144 -3.45 -0.68 -1.53
CA ILE A 144 -4.23 -0.53 -2.77
C ILE A 144 -3.48 0.37 -3.77
N LEU A 145 -2.97 1.50 -3.29
CA LEU A 145 -2.23 2.46 -4.11
C LEU A 145 -0.91 1.87 -4.64
N LYS A 146 -0.16 1.17 -3.78
CA LYS A 146 1.05 0.43 -4.13
C LYS A 146 0.78 -0.58 -5.24
N LYS A 147 -0.27 -1.38 -5.11
CA LYS A 147 -0.68 -2.36 -6.12
C LYS A 147 -0.98 -1.69 -7.46
N ASN A 148 -1.79 -0.63 -7.46
CA ASN A 148 -2.15 0.09 -8.68
C ASN A 148 -0.92 0.69 -9.37
N TYR A 149 -0.05 1.36 -8.61
CA TYR A 149 1.19 1.94 -9.11
C TYR A 149 2.11 0.90 -9.77
N LEU A 150 2.31 -0.25 -9.10
CA LEU A 150 3.15 -1.32 -9.63
C LEU A 150 2.57 -1.90 -10.92
N GLN A 151 1.26 -2.15 -10.96
CA GLN A 151 0.60 -2.65 -12.16
C GLN A 151 0.70 -1.67 -13.34
N GLU A 152 0.50 -0.37 -13.11
CA GLU A 152 0.60 0.65 -14.15
C GLU A 152 2.02 0.79 -14.69
N LYS A 153 3.03 0.91 -13.81
CA LYS A 153 4.42 1.05 -14.23
C LYS A 153 4.98 -0.23 -14.88
N GLU A 154 4.54 -1.41 -14.46
CA GLU A 154 4.93 -2.68 -15.10
C GLU A 154 4.30 -2.85 -16.48
N LYS A 155 3.05 -2.40 -16.69
CA LYS A 155 2.42 -2.31 -18.01
C LYS A 155 3.15 -1.33 -18.94
N LEU A 156 3.55 -0.17 -18.43
CA LEU A 156 4.34 0.80 -19.21
C LEU A 156 5.71 0.22 -19.58
N ALA A 157 6.38 -0.47 -18.65
CA ALA A 157 7.66 -1.12 -18.92
C ALA A 157 7.54 -2.27 -19.95
N SER A 158 6.45 -3.05 -19.95
CA SER A 158 6.23 -4.12 -20.92
C SER A 158 5.82 -3.60 -22.31
N GLY A 159 5.08 -2.49 -22.38
CA GLY A 159 4.78 -1.77 -23.62
C GLY A 159 6.00 -1.12 -24.27
N THR A 160 7.06 -0.87 -23.49
CA THR A 160 8.34 -0.32 -23.98
C THR A 160 9.40 -1.40 -24.23
N ARG A 161 8.99 -2.65 -24.55
CA ARG A 161 9.95 -3.61 -25.12
C ARG A 161 10.42 -3.07 -26.46
N LYS A 162 11.66 -2.54 -26.50
CA LYS A 162 12.36 -2.29 -27.76
C LYS A 162 12.31 -3.58 -28.56
N LEU A 163 11.64 -3.53 -29.70
CA LEU A 163 11.61 -4.63 -30.66
C LEU A 163 13.06 -5.04 -30.92
N SER A 164 13.35 -6.35 -30.92
CA SER A 164 14.66 -6.79 -31.39
C SER A 164 14.86 -6.31 -32.84
N TYR A 165 16.10 -6.22 -33.31
CA TYR A 165 16.36 -5.78 -34.68
C TYR A 165 15.54 -6.58 -35.71
N GLY A 166 15.43 -7.90 -35.54
CA GLY A 166 14.58 -8.75 -36.39
C GLY A 166 13.09 -8.42 -36.31
N GLN A 167 12.58 -8.04 -35.13
CA GLN A 167 11.19 -7.59 -34.97
C GLN A 167 10.94 -6.20 -35.57
N MET A 168 11.95 -5.30 -35.53
CA MET A 168 11.88 -4.01 -36.24
C MET A 168 11.85 -4.22 -37.75
N VAL A 169 12.71 -5.11 -38.28
CA VAL A 169 12.75 -5.44 -39.71
C VAL A 169 11.44 -6.07 -40.18
N MET A 170 10.89 -7.05 -39.44
CA MET A 170 9.60 -7.67 -39.78
C MET A 170 8.45 -6.66 -39.76
N ARG A 171 8.42 -5.77 -38.76
CA ARG A 171 7.41 -4.70 -38.69
C ARG A 171 7.55 -3.71 -39.84
N TRP A 172 8.77 -3.37 -40.25
CA TRP A 172 9.04 -2.50 -41.40
C TRP A 172 8.64 -3.17 -42.72
N GLN A 173 8.95 -4.45 -42.93
CA GLN A 173 8.54 -5.21 -44.11
C GLN A 173 7.00 -5.34 -44.20
N ALA A 174 6.32 -5.58 -43.08
CA ALA A 174 4.86 -5.62 -43.04
C ALA A 174 4.21 -4.28 -43.39
N LEU A 175 4.82 -3.16 -42.99
CA LEU A 175 4.36 -1.81 -43.35
C LEU A 175 4.62 -1.48 -44.83
N GLN A 176 5.71 -1.99 -45.42
CA GLN A 176 6.02 -1.88 -46.86
C GLN A 176 5.04 -2.71 -47.72
N GLY A 177 4.57 -3.86 -47.21
CA GLY A 177 3.60 -4.73 -47.88
C GLY A 177 2.18 -4.15 -48.03
N TYR A 178 1.84 -3.09 -47.29
CA TYR A 178 0.55 -2.39 -47.40
C TYR A 178 0.55 -1.20 -48.37
N GLY A 179 1.69 -0.87 -49.00
CA GLY A 179 1.83 0.24 -49.96
C GLY A 179 1.80 -0.16 -51.43
N GLY A 180 1.57 -1.44 -51.74
CA GLY A 180 1.66 -1.98 -53.10
C GLY A 180 0.32 -2.21 -53.78
N ASN A 181 -0.63 -1.27 -53.72
CA ASN A 181 -1.81 -1.32 -54.58
C ASN A 181 -2.31 0.09 -54.89
N GLY A 182 -1.75 0.69 -55.93
CA GLY A 182 -2.22 1.97 -56.45
C GLY A 182 -1.21 2.62 -57.39
N SER A 183 -1.59 2.65 -58.67
CA SER A 183 -1.01 3.46 -59.76
C SER A 183 0.03 2.77 -60.63
N ARG A 184 -0.45 2.12 -61.69
CA ARG A 184 -0.10 2.46 -63.08
C ARG A 184 -0.96 1.63 -64.05
N SER A 185 -2.13 2.17 -64.37
CA SER A 185 -2.83 1.89 -65.62
C SER A 185 -2.62 3.10 -66.53
N ASN A 186 -1.79 2.92 -67.56
CA ASN A 186 -1.86 3.65 -68.82
C ASN A 186 -2.05 2.59 -69.90
#